data_AF-A0A958ABU0-F1
#
_entry.id   AF-A0A958ABU0-F1
#
_cell.length_a   1.000
_cell.length_b   1.000
_cell.length_c   1.000
_cell.angle_alpha   90.00
_cell.angle_beta   90.00
_cell.angle_gamma   90.00
#
_symmetry.space_group_name_H-M   'P 1'
#
loop_
_entity.id
_entity.type
_entity.pdbx_description
1 polymer ?
#
loop_
_entity_poly.entity_id
_entity_poly.type
_entity_poly.pdbx_seq_one_letter_code
_entity_poly.pdbx_strand_id
1 'polypeptide(L)'
;ISVLTDVKYFQGKLDYLTQIRDHLKQIMGERRPGVLRKDFIFDPYQVYEARAAGADALLLIAAVLKDDEMAALLSLTRKLSMTALIEVHNRAELDRVLPLEPRLIGVNNRNLHDFSVDLNNCIELRQHVPDSICFVAESGIHTAADVARLSQEGIDAILVGEALVKSKDVGRKVRELLSL
;
A
#
# COMPACT_ATOMS: atom_id res chain seq x y z
N ILE A 1 3.09 3.45 -8.00
CA ILE A 1 3.44 4.65 -7.22
C ILE A 1 2.33 4.91 -6.23
N SER A 2 2.67 4.98 -4.93
CA SER A 2 1.73 5.34 -3.87
C SER A 2 1.72 6.85 -3.69
N VAL A 3 0.53 7.47 -3.71
CA VAL A 3 0.36 8.92 -3.61
C VAL A 3 -0.50 9.23 -2.39
N LEU A 4 0.04 10.01 -1.45
CA LEU A 4 -0.72 10.52 -0.31
C LEU A 4 -1.69 11.60 -0.78
N THR A 5 -2.98 11.44 -0.49
CA THR A 5 -4.02 12.40 -0.89
C THR A 5 -4.70 13.11 0.28
N ASP A 6 -4.46 12.67 1.52
CA ASP A 6 -4.91 13.36 2.72
C ASP A 6 -4.22 14.72 2.89
N VAL A 7 -5.02 15.78 3.03
CA VAL A 7 -4.54 17.15 3.15
C VAL A 7 -4.07 17.46 4.57
N LYS A 8 -4.80 16.98 5.58
CA LYS A 8 -4.68 17.50 6.96
C LYS A 8 -3.43 17.01 7.67
N TYR A 9 -3.10 15.74 7.53
CA TYR A 9 -2.02 15.07 8.24
C TYR A 9 -0.80 14.86 7.35
N PHE A 10 -1.02 14.65 6.05
CA PHE A 10 0.05 14.34 5.10
C PHE A 10 0.37 15.44 4.09
N GLN A 11 -0.39 16.56 4.10
CA GLN A 11 -0.23 17.66 3.15
C GLN A 11 -0.30 17.22 1.68
N GLY A 12 -0.97 16.09 1.44
CA GLY A 12 -1.27 15.55 0.13
C GLY A 12 -2.44 16.29 -0.52
N LYS A 13 -2.70 15.96 -1.78
CA LYS A 13 -3.86 16.45 -2.54
C LYS A 13 -4.28 15.37 -3.51
N LEU A 14 -5.59 15.16 -3.66
CA LEU A 14 -6.11 14.22 -4.66
C LEU A 14 -5.60 14.54 -6.07
N ASP A 15 -5.48 15.82 -6.39
CA ASP A 15 -5.00 16.28 -7.69
C ASP A 15 -3.56 15.83 -8.02
N TYR A 16 -2.71 15.60 -7.01
CA TYR A 16 -1.37 15.04 -7.24
C TYR A 16 -1.43 13.65 -7.83
N LEU A 17 -2.44 12.84 -7.47
CA LEU A 17 -2.63 11.52 -8.05
C LEU A 17 -2.91 11.61 -9.54
N THR A 18 -3.84 12.49 -9.94
CA THR A 18 -4.20 12.74 -11.35
C THR A 18 -2.98 13.22 -12.14
N GLN A 19 -2.27 14.24 -11.63
CA GLN A 19 -1.09 14.79 -12.29
C GLN A 19 0.01 13.73 -12.48
N ILE A 20 0.29 12.92 -11.46
CA ILE A 20 1.29 11.85 -11.54
C ILE A 20 0.85 10.80 -12.56
N ARG A 21 -0.40 10.35 -12.52
CA ARG A 21 -0.94 9.35 -13.45
C ARG A 21 -0.82 9.84 -14.90
N ASP A 22 -1.20 11.08 -15.16
CA ASP A 22 -1.19 11.66 -16.51
C ASP A 22 0.23 11.87 -17.03
N HIS A 23 1.14 12.34 -16.16
CA HIS A 23 2.54 12.46 -16.50
C HIS A 23 3.14 11.09 -16.88
N LEU A 24 2.93 10.06 -16.05
CA LEU A 24 3.39 8.70 -16.35
C LEU A 24 2.79 8.16 -17.65
N LYS A 25 1.50 8.44 -17.89
CA LYS A 25 0.83 8.05 -19.13
C LYS A 25 1.47 8.71 -20.36
N GLN A 26 1.86 9.98 -20.25
CA GLN A 26 2.54 10.70 -21.32
C GLN A 26 3.94 10.13 -21.61
N ILE A 27 4.72 9.83 -20.57
CA ILE A 27 6.12 9.39 -20.73
C ILE A 27 6.28 7.88 -20.96
N MET A 28 5.31 7.05 -20.57
CA MET A 28 5.40 5.58 -20.63
C MET A 28 4.23 4.89 -21.34
N GLY A 29 3.21 5.63 -21.79
CA GLY A 29 2.04 5.07 -22.48
C GLY A 29 1.25 4.09 -21.60
N GLU A 30 0.75 3.00 -22.20
CA GLU A 30 0.05 1.92 -21.45
C GLU A 30 0.97 1.14 -20.50
N ARG A 31 2.30 1.27 -20.63
CA ARG A 31 3.27 0.55 -19.78
C ARG A 31 3.58 1.29 -18.47
N ARG A 32 2.87 2.37 -18.16
CA ARG A 32 3.04 3.10 -16.90
C ARG A 32 2.81 2.19 -15.69
N PRO A 33 3.48 2.42 -14.55
CA PRO A 33 3.12 1.75 -13.31
C PRO A 33 1.72 2.18 -12.85
N GLY A 34 1.08 1.33 -12.05
CA GLY A 34 -0.18 1.65 -11.38
C GLY A 34 0.00 2.76 -10.33
N VAL A 35 -1.03 3.57 -10.13
CA VAL A 35 -1.10 4.59 -9.08
C VAL A 35 -2.06 4.18 -7.97
N LEU A 36 -1.56 4.19 -6.74
CA LEU A 36 -2.30 3.88 -5.52
C LEU A 36 -2.70 5.17 -4.82
N ARG A 37 -4.01 5.37 -4.57
CA ARG A 37 -4.49 6.40 -3.65
C ARG A 37 -4.25 5.95 -2.22
N LYS A 38 -3.28 6.57 -1.54
CA LYS A 38 -3.02 6.35 -0.11
C LYS A 38 -3.75 7.42 0.70
N ASP A 39 -4.87 7.03 1.29
CA ASP A 39 -5.76 7.89 2.06
C ASP A 39 -6.57 7.05 3.05
N PHE A 40 -7.28 7.69 3.97
CA PHE A 40 -8.25 7.01 4.84
C PHE A 40 -9.59 6.89 4.12
N ILE A 41 -9.82 5.73 3.50
CA ILE A 41 -11.05 5.42 2.75
C ILE A 41 -12.05 4.71 3.67
N PHE A 42 -13.17 5.36 3.97
CA PHE A 42 -14.25 4.84 4.82
C PHE A 42 -15.65 5.07 4.25
N ASP A 43 -15.77 5.84 3.16
CA ASP A 43 -17.03 6.10 2.48
C ASP A 43 -16.98 5.63 1.00
N PRO A 44 -18.05 4.97 0.48
CA PRO A 44 -18.14 4.61 -0.94
C PRO A 44 -17.86 5.77 -1.91
N TYR A 45 -18.22 7.00 -1.55
CA TYR A 45 -17.90 8.20 -2.32
C TYR A 45 -16.40 8.30 -2.61
N GLN A 46 -15.55 8.03 -1.63
CA GLN A 46 -14.09 8.14 -1.78
C GLN A 46 -13.54 7.08 -2.76
N VAL A 47 -14.21 5.94 -2.90
CA VAL A 47 -13.87 4.91 -3.88
C VAL A 47 -14.19 5.40 -5.31
N TYR A 48 -15.37 6.00 -5.51
CA TYR A 48 -15.71 6.63 -6.79
C TYR A 48 -14.77 7.81 -7.11
N GLU A 49 -14.48 8.64 -6.12
CA GLU A 49 -13.56 9.77 -6.24
C GLU A 49 -12.14 9.29 -6.62
N ALA A 50 -11.64 8.22 -6.00
CA ALA A 50 -10.36 7.62 -6.36
C ALA A 50 -10.35 7.17 -7.83
N ARG A 51 -11.41 6.49 -8.28
CA ARG A 51 -11.51 6.03 -9.66
C ARG A 51 -11.60 7.19 -10.64
N ALA A 52 -12.37 8.23 -10.32
CA ALA A 52 -12.51 9.43 -11.13
C ALA A 52 -11.19 10.20 -11.25
N ALA A 53 -10.37 10.22 -10.20
CA ALA A 53 -9.02 10.78 -10.21
C ALA A 53 -7.99 9.90 -10.97
N GLY A 54 -8.39 8.73 -11.46
CA GLY A 54 -7.53 7.85 -12.25
C GLY A 54 -6.72 6.84 -11.43
N ALA A 55 -7.09 6.57 -10.19
CA ALA A 55 -6.45 5.54 -9.38
C ALA A 55 -6.61 4.15 -10.01
N ASP A 56 -5.54 3.35 -9.97
CA ASP A 56 -5.57 1.92 -10.31
C ASP A 56 -5.73 1.06 -9.05
N ALA A 57 -5.34 1.61 -7.91
CA ALA A 57 -5.51 0.98 -6.61
C ALA A 57 -5.86 2.01 -5.52
N LEU A 58 -6.42 1.53 -4.42
CA LEU A 58 -6.67 2.33 -3.22
C LEU A 58 -6.32 1.53 -1.95
N LEU A 59 -6.14 2.26 -0.85
CA LEU A 59 -5.87 1.70 0.48
C LEU A 59 -7.16 1.44 1.24
N LEU A 60 -7.30 0.26 1.84
CA LEU A 60 -8.32 -0.04 2.86
C LEU A 60 -7.60 -0.48 4.14
N ILE A 61 -7.94 0.10 5.28
CA ILE A 61 -7.20 -0.12 6.54
C ILE A 61 -8.09 -0.90 7.52
N ALA A 62 -7.67 -2.12 7.88
CA ALA A 62 -8.45 -3.00 8.75
C ALA A 62 -8.64 -2.46 10.18
N ALA A 63 -7.70 -1.66 10.67
CA ALA A 63 -7.81 -0.97 11.96
C ALA A 63 -8.86 0.16 11.97
N VAL A 64 -9.25 0.68 10.80
CA VAL A 64 -10.21 1.79 10.66
C VAL A 64 -11.61 1.29 10.32
N LEU A 65 -11.69 0.25 9.48
CA LEU A 65 -12.94 -0.25 8.93
C LEU A 65 -13.50 -1.39 9.75
N LYS A 66 -14.83 -1.41 9.92
CA LYS A 66 -15.57 -2.59 10.36
C LYS A 66 -15.64 -3.64 9.25
N ASP A 67 -16.03 -4.86 9.59
CA ASP A 67 -16.01 -5.99 8.65
C ASP A 67 -16.99 -5.80 7.48
N ASP A 68 -18.17 -5.24 7.75
CA ASP A 68 -19.18 -4.91 6.76
C ASP A 68 -18.72 -3.78 5.82
N GLU A 69 -18.13 -2.72 6.39
CA GLU A 69 -17.53 -1.61 5.63
C GLU A 69 -16.38 -2.10 4.75
N MET A 70 -15.46 -2.90 5.29
CA MET A 70 -14.34 -3.50 4.55
C MET A 70 -14.84 -4.33 3.37
N ALA A 71 -15.81 -5.22 3.60
CA ALA A 71 -16.38 -6.06 2.55
C ALA A 71 -17.07 -5.22 1.46
N ALA A 72 -17.84 -4.21 1.85
CA ALA A 72 -18.55 -3.33 0.93
C ALA A 72 -17.59 -2.50 0.05
N LEU A 73 -16.58 -1.89 0.66
CA LEU A 73 -15.59 -1.06 -0.04
C LEU A 73 -14.66 -1.91 -0.92
N LEU A 74 -14.26 -3.11 -0.49
CA LEU A 74 -13.50 -4.04 -1.31
C LEU A 74 -14.31 -4.49 -2.53
N SER A 75 -15.58 -4.84 -2.33
CA SER A 75 -16.49 -5.22 -3.42
C SER A 75 -16.67 -4.08 -4.43
N LEU A 76 -16.88 -2.85 -3.96
CA LEU A 76 -17.00 -1.67 -4.83
C LEU A 76 -15.69 -1.40 -5.59
N THR A 77 -14.54 -1.50 -4.92
CA THR A 77 -13.21 -1.34 -5.54
C THR A 77 -13.03 -2.32 -6.70
N ARG A 78 -13.38 -3.60 -6.50
CA ARG A 78 -13.36 -4.64 -7.54
C ARG A 78 -14.31 -4.34 -8.70
N LYS A 79 -15.54 -3.88 -8.41
CA LYS A 79 -16.55 -3.51 -9.43
C LYS A 79 -16.07 -2.36 -10.33
N LEU A 80 -15.24 -1.46 -9.80
CA LEU A 80 -14.64 -0.36 -10.54
C LEU A 80 -13.28 -0.72 -11.17
N SER A 81 -12.93 -2.01 -11.21
CA SER A 81 -11.70 -2.53 -11.80
C SER A 81 -10.42 -1.94 -11.19
N MET A 82 -10.47 -1.55 -9.92
CA MET A 82 -9.30 -1.17 -9.13
C MET A 82 -8.85 -2.33 -8.23
N THR A 83 -7.63 -2.25 -7.71
CA THR A 83 -7.13 -3.17 -6.68
C THR A 83 -7.14 -2.51 -5.31
N ALA A 84 -7.61 -3.20 -4.28
CA ALA A 84 -7.45 -2.76 -2.90
C ALA A 84 -6.14 -3.32 -2.33
N LEU A 85 -5.30 -2.46 -1.78
CA LEU A 85 -4.27 -2.84 -0.82
C LEU A 85 -4.94 -2.82 0.56
N ILE A 86 -5.11 -4.00 1.17
CA ILE A 86 -5.66 -4.09 2.52
C ILE A 86 -4.52 -4.02 3.53
N GLU A 87 -4.42 -2.92 4.27
CA GLU A 87 -3.40 -2.68 5.30
C GLU A 87 -3.86 -3.27 6.65
N VAL A 88 -3.02 -4.10 7.25
CA VAL A 88 -3.19 -4.72 8.56
C VAL A 88 -1.94 -4.51 9.42
N HIS A 89 -2.10 -4.60 10.75
CA HIS A 89 -1.01 -4.38 11.71
C HIS A 89 -0.75 -5.58 12.61
N ASN A 90 -1.71 -6.49 12.75
CA ASN A 90 -1.65 -7.61 13.68
C ASN A 90 -2.46 -8.81 13.17
N ARG A 91 -2.36 -9.92 13.91
CA ARG A 91 -3.01 -11.18 13.54
C ARG A 91 -4.53 -11.11 13.53
N ALA A 92 -5.13 -10.37 14.47
CA ALA A 92 -6.58 -10.24 14.55
C ALA A 92 -7.15 -9.48 13.34
N GLU A 93 -6.49 -8.41 12.90
CA GLU A 93 -6.83 -7.70 11.66
C GLU A 93 -6.66 -8.58 10.43
N LEU A 94 -5.58 -9.36 10.36
CA LEU A 94 -5.34 -10.30 9.26
C LEU A 94 -6.44 -11.35 9.16
N ASP A 95 -6.79 -11.99 10.29
CA ASP A 95 -7.83 -13.03 10.33
C ASP A 95 -9.21 -12.50 9.91
N ARG A 96 -9.50 -11.20 10.16
CA ARG A 96 -10.74 -10.55 9.69
C ARG A 96 -10.80 -10.39 8.17
N VAL A 97 -9.66 -10.13 7.52
CA VAL A 97 -9.63 -9.78 6.08
C VAL A 97 -9.35 -10.97 5.16
N LEU A 98 -8.70 -12.03 5.65
CA LEU A 98 -8.41 -13.23 4.87
C LEU A 98 -9.66 -13.89 4.24
N PRO A 99 -10.81 -14.02 4.94
CA PRO A 99 -12.02 -14.58 4.36
C PRO A 99 -12.60 -13.77 3.18
N LEU A 100 -12.16 -12.53 2.98
CA LEU A 100 -12.55 -11.68 1.85
C LEU A 100 -11.74 -11.96 0.57
N GLU A 101 -10.80 -12.90 0.64
CA GLU A 101 -9.91 -13.34 -0.43
C GLU A 101 -9.21 -12.17 -1.14
N PRO A 102 -8.52 -11.28 -0.40
CA PRO A 102 -7.84 -10.15 -1.00
C PRO A 102 -6.72 -10.62 -1.93
N ARG A 103 -6.46 -9.85 -2.99
CA ARG A 103 -5.31 -10.11 -3.88
C ARG A 103 -4.00 -9.53 -3.34
N LEU A 104 -4.11 -8.51 -2.48
CA LEU A 104 -2.98 -7.73 -1.99
C LEU A 104 -3.23 -7.39 -0.51
N ILE A 105 -2.33 -7.86 0.35
CA ILE A 105 -2.31 -7.52 1.78
C ILE A 105 -1.02 -6.75 2.06
N GLY A 106 -1.15 -5.62 2.74
CA GLY A 106 -0.03 -4.85 3.27
C GLY A 106 0.07 -5.04 4.78
N VAL A 107 1.24 -5.39 5.29
CA VAL A 107 1.52 -5.33 6.72
C VAL A 107 2.33 -4.08 7.01
N ASN A 108 1.75 -3.19 7.81
CA ASN A 108 2.44 -2.02 8.28
C ASN A 108 3.21 -2.34 9.57
N ASN A 109 4.53 -2.32 9.45
CA ASN A 109 5.44 -2.63 10.56
C ASN A 109 5.49 -1.52 11.63
N ARG A 110 4.84 -0.37 11.37
CA ARG A 110 4.76 0.74 12.33
C ARG A 110 3.54 0.58 13.23
N ASN A 111 3.77 0.52 14.53
CA ASN A 111 2.71 0.58 15.52
C ASN A 111 2.07 1.98 15.55
N LEU A 112 0.75 2.07 15.42
CA LEU A 112 0.03 3.35 15.36
C LEU A 112 -0.11 4.04 16.73
N HIS A 113 0.15 3.35 17.84
CA HIS A 113 0.04 3.89 19.19
C HIS A 113 1.34 4.55 19.68
N ASP A 114 2.49 3.91 19.45
CA ASP A 114 3.80 4.37 19.96
C ASP A 114 4.83 4.68 18.85
N PHE A 115 4.46 4.48 17.58
CA PHE A 115 5.30 4.71 16.40
C PHE A 115 6.57 3.87 16.32
N SER A 116 6.71 2.84 17.17
CA SER A 116 7.76 1.83 17.04
C SER A 116 7.62 1.10 15.70
N VAL A 117 8.74 0.63 15.17
CA VAL A 117 8.79 -0.05 13.88
C VAL A 117 9.55 -1.36 14.05
N ASP A 118 8.91 -2.48 13.68
CA ASP A 118 9.52 -3.81 13.76
C ASP A 118 9.20 -4.63 12.51
N LEU A 119 10.24 -4.93 11.71
CA LEU A 119 10.10 -5.76 10.51
C LEU A 119 9.74 -7.22 10.84
N ASN A 120 9.97 -7.70 12.06
CA ASN A 120 9.54 -9.04 12.46
C ASN A 120 8.02 -9.21 12.36
N ASN A 121 7.24 -8.13 12.56
CA ASN A 121 5.79 -8.19 12.50
C ASN A 121 5.28 -8.75 11.16
N CYS A 122 5.77 -8.21 10.03
CA CYS A 122 5.37 -8.72 8.71
C CYS A 122 5.91 -10.14 8.44
N ILE A 123 7.08 -10.50 8.96
CA ILE A 123 7.66 -11.85 8.81
C ILE A 123 6.81 -12.89 9.55
N GLU A 124 6.38 -12.61 10.77
CA GLU A 124 5.51 -13.48 11.55
C GLU A 124 4.14 -13.62 10.89
N LEU A 125 3.53 -12.51 10.47
CA LEU A 125 2.21 -12.52 9.82
C LEU A 125 2.23 -13.21 8.45
N ARG A 126 3.35 -13.19 7.72
CA ARG A 126 3.48 -13.85 6.42
C ARG A 126 3.18 -15.34 6.50
N GLN A 127 3.48 -16.00 7.62
CA GLN A 127 3.24 -17.43 7.84
C GLN A 127 1.75 -17.81 7.86
N HIS A 128 0.87 -16.83 7.98
CA HIS A 128 -0.59 -17.03 8.05
C HIS A 128 -1.30 -16.66 6.76
N VAL A 129 -0.58 -16.20 5.74
CA VAL A 129 -1.15 -15.77 4.47
C VAL A 129 -0.88 -16.81 3.38
N PRO A 130 -1.90 -17.25 2.62
CA PRO A 130 -1.69 -18.11 1.47
C PRO A 130 -0.78 -17.48 0.42
N ASP A 131 0.09 -18.28 -0.21
CA ASP A 131 1.03 -17.83 -1.25
C ASP A 131 0.35 -17.29 -2.52
N SER A 132 -0.97 -17.50 -2.66
CA SER A 132 -1.77 -16.91 -3.75
C SER A 132 -2.06 -15.42 -3.56
N ILE A 133 -1.83 -14.88 -2.35
CA ILE A 133 -2.05 -13.47 -2.02
C ILE A 133 -0.70 -12.76 -2.06
N CYS A 134 -0.61 -11.68 -2.83
CA CYS A 134 0.59 -10.86 -2.85
C CYS A 134 0.73 -10.14 -1.50
N PHE A 135 1.82 -10.40 -0.80
CA PHE A 135 2.11 -9.90 0.53
C PHE A 135 3.12 -8.75 0.49
N VAL A 136 2.73 -7.59 1.00
CA VAL A 136 3.51 -6.34 0.95
C VAL A 136 3.97 -5.95 2.35
N ALA A 137 5.27 -5.75 2.55
CA ALA A 137 5.79 -5.13 3.77
C ALA A 137 5.82 -3.61 3.64
N GLU A 138 5.31 -2.90 4.65
CA GLU A 138 5.30 -1.44 4.71
C GLU A 138 6.00 -0.93 5.98
N SER A 139 6.60 0.25 5.89
CA SER A 139 7.37 0.90 6.98
C SER A 139 8.66 0.17 7.40
N GLY A 140 9.67 0.93 7.82
CA GLY A 140 10.91 0.39 8.40
C GLY A 140 11.96 -0.13 7.42
N ILE A 141 11.75 0.06 6.11
CA ILE A 141 12.62 -0.47 5.06
C ILE A 141 13.53 0.66 4.60
N HIS A 142 14.83 0.56 4.91
CA HIS A 142 15.78 1.64 4.69
C HIS A 142 16.97 1.25 3.82
N THR A 143 17.31 -0.03 3.74
CA THR A 143 18.53 -0.53 3.11
C THR A 143 18.26 -1.73 2.20
N ALA A 144 19.21 -2.01 1.31
CA ALA A 144 19.18 -3.24 0.49
C ALA A 144 19.18 -4.51 1.36
N ALA A 145 19.82 -4.47 2.53
CA ALA A 145 19.84 -5.59 3.48
C ALA A 145 18.44 -5.87 4.06
N ASP A 146 17.65 -4.82 4.36
CA ASP A 146 16.26 -4.99 4.80
C ASP A 146 15.43 -5.66 3.71
N VAL A 147 15.59 -5.23 2.45
CA VAL A 147 14.88 -5.81 1.30
C VAL A 147 15.28 -7.27 1.08
N ALA A 148 16.59 -7.57 1.15
CA ALA A 148 17.09 -8.94 1.00
C ALA A 148 16.55 -9.87 2.09
N ARG A 149 16.51 -9.39 3.35
CA ARG A 149 15.92 -10.11 4.47
C ARG A 149 14.44 -10.41 4.22
N LEU A 150 13.64 -9.39 3.86
CA LEU A 150 12.21 -9.57 3.61
C LEU A 150 11.96 -10.54 2.45
N SER A 151 12.76 -10.46 1.38
CA SER A 151 12.66 -11.39 0.25
C SER A 151 12.96 -12.83 0.64
N GLN A 152 13.92 -13.08 1.53
CA GLN A 152 14.24 -14.42 2.04
C GLN A 152 13.10 -15.02 2.88
N GLU A 153 12.31 -14.18 3.53
CA GLU A 153 11.15 -14.56 4.35
C GLU A 153 9.85 -14.68 3.54
N GLY A 154 9.93 -14.67 2.20
CA GLY A 154 8.77 -14.87 1.32
C GLY A 154 7.86 -13.65 1.19
N ILE A 155 8.35 -12.45 1.47
CA ILE A 155 7.64 -11.19 1.21
C ILE A 155 7.73 -10.85 -0.28
N ASP A 156 6.58 -10.64 -0.93
CA ASP A 156 6.50 -10.47 -2.39
C ASP A 156 6.83 -9.03 -2.84
N ALA A 157 6.50 -8.04 -2.00
CA ALA A 157 6.62 -6.63 -2.35
C ALA A 157 6.90 -5.76 -1.12
N ILE A 158 7.37 -4.54 -1.38
CA ILE A 158 7.65 -3.52 -0.37
C ILE A 158 7.02 -2.18 -0.73
N LEU A 159 6.52 -1.46 0.27
CA LEU A 159 6.08 -0.07 0.13
C LEU A 159 7.01 0.85 0.93
N VAL A 160 7.81 1.63 0.22
CA VAL A 160 8.84 2.51 0.82
C VAL A 160 8.50 3.97 0.53
N GLY A 161 8.34 4.76 1.59
CA GLY A 161 8.10 6.21 1.51
C GLY A 161 9.26 7.02 2.06
N GLU A 162 9.43 7.00 3.39
CA GLU A 162 10.35 7.88 4.12
C GLU A 162 11.80 7.84 3.61
N ALA A 163 12.35 6.65 3.37
CA ALA A 163 13.72 6.50 2.86
C ALA A 163 13.92 7.12 1.47
N LEU A 164 12.88 7.11 0.62
CA LEU A 164 12.92 7.73 -0.70
C LEU A 164 12.77 9.25 -0.60
N VAL A 165 11.79 9.73 0.18
CA VAL A 165 11.50 11.16 0.33
C VAL A 165 12.65 11.92 0.98
N LYS A 166 13.38 11.30 1.91
CA LYS A 166 14.56 11.90 2.57
C LYS A 166 15.85 11.80 1.72
N SER A 167 15.83 11.05 0.61
CA SER A 167 17.01 10.89 -0.23
C SER A 167 17.29 12.14 -1.07
N LYS A 168 18.57 12.52 -1.19
CA LYS A 168 19.02 13.56 -2.14
C LYS A 168 18.92 13.11 -3.60
N ASP A 169 18.92 11.81 -3.84
CA ASP A 169 18.79 11.20 -5.17
C ASP A 169 17.85 9.99 -5.04
N VAL A 170 16.57 10.21 -5.38
CA VAL A 170 15.52 9.19 -5.30
C VAL A 170 15.84 8.02 -6.22
N GLY A 171 16.34 8.29 -7.43
CA GLY A 171 16.66 7.26 -8.41
C GLY A 171 17.78 6.34 -7.95
N ARG A 172 18.84 6.90 -7.36
CA ARG A 172 19.91 6.10 -6.72
C ARG A 172 19.37 5.28 -5.56
N LYS A 173 18.50 5.85 -4.73
CA LYS A 173 17.95 5.11 -3.58
C LYS A 173 17.06 3.94 -4.00
N VAL A 174 16.22 4.13 -5.03
CA VAL A 174 15.43 3.03 -5.61
C VAL A 174 16.34 1.92 -6.14
N ARG A 175 17.40 2.27 -6.89
CA ARG A 175 18.38 1.28 -7.38
C ARG A 175 19.07 0.54 -6.25
N GLU A 176 19.53 1.25 -5.22
CA GLU A 176 20.12 0.63 -4.02
C GLU A 176 19.16 -0.40 -3.39
N LEU A 177 17.91 -0.01 -3.11
CA LEU A 177 16.93 -0.90 -2.49
C LEU A 177 16.61 -2.13 -3.35
N LEU A 178 16.58 -1.96 -4.67
CA LEU A 178 16.32 -3.04 -5.62
C LEU A 178 17.58 -3.84 -6.00
N SER A 179 18.75 -3.48 -5.46
CA SER A 179 20.05 -4.05 -5.86
C SER A 179 20.31 -3.98 -7.37
N LEU A 180 19.94 -2.86 -8.00
CA LEU A 180 20.10 -2.55 -9.43
C LEU A 180 21.26 -1.60 -9.74
#